data_AF-B9M0R8-F1
#
_entry.id   AF-B9M0R8-F1
#
_cell.length_a   1.000
_cell.length_b   1.000
_cell.length_c   1.000
_cell.angle_alpha   90.00
_cell.angle_beta   90.00
_cell.angle_gamma   90.00
#
_symmetry.space_group_name_H-M   'P 1'
#
loop_
_entity.id
_entity.type
_entity.pdbx_description
1 polymer ?
#
loop_
_entity_poly.entity_id
_entity_poly.type
_entity_poly.pdbx_seq_one_letter_code
_entity_poly.pdbx_strand_id
1 'polypeptide(L)'
;MKRKIIIGIALAMGMVAAAMPASAAGSCREEGKCADKQIFQQFTQETSGLVSALKAKDLELREQYAFDRIDASTVGELEAELDELKGQINTVGEKFGIPLCCRS
;
A
#
# COMPACT_ATOMS: atom_id res chain seq x y z
N MET A 1 -34.98 3.81 45.81
CA MET A 1 -35.34 3.09 44.56
C MET A 1 -35.18 4.01 43.36
N LYS A 2 -34.36 3.63 42.36
CA LYS A 2 -34.66 3.68 40.90
C LYS A 2 -33.36 3.65 40.06
N ARG A 3 -33.04 2.40 39.68
CA ARG A 3 -32.52 1.87 38.40
C ARG A 3 -31.35 2.60 37.71
N LYS A 4 -30.18 1.98 37.85
CA LYS A 4 -29.01 2.11 36.98
C LYS A 4 -29.37 1.56 35.59
N ILE A 5 -29.15 2.36 34.55
CA ILE A 5 -29.18 1.89 33.15
C ILE A 5 -27.72 1.85 32.70
N ILE A 6 -27.13 0.65 32.74
CA ILE A 6 -25.83 0.37 32.14
C ILE A 6 -26.14 -0.14 30.73
N ILE A 7 -25.96 0.72 29.72
CA ILE A 7 -26.00 0.32 28.31
C ILE A 7 -24.59 -0.19 27.98
N GLY A 8 -24.42 -1.50 28.08
CA GLY A 8 -23.23 -2.18 27.59
C GLY A 8 -23.25 -2.22 26.07
N ILE A 9 -22.50 -1.35 25.42
CA ILE A 9 -22.22 -1.44 23.99
C ILE A 9 -21.06 -2.42 23.84
N ALA A 10 -21.37 -3.69 23.60
CA ALA A 10 -20.39 -4.65 23.14
C ALA A 10 -20.08 -4.36 21.66
N LEU A 11 -19.06 -3.53 21.44
CA LEU A 11 -18.45 -3.39 20.11
C LEU A 11 -17.67 -4.66 19.80
N ALA A 12 -18.34 -5.61 19.17
CA ALA A 12 -17.69 -6.68 18.44
C ALA A 12 -16.96 -6.02 17.24
N MET A 13 -15.67 -5.74 17.39
CA MET A 13 -14.81 -5.45 16.25
C MET A 13 -14.60 -6.76 15.48
N GLY A 14 -15.56 -7.04 14.61
CA GLY A 14 -15.47 -8.07 13.59
C GLY A 14 -14.24 -7.81 12.72
N MET A 15 -13.43 -8.85 12.56
CA MET A 15 -12.27 -8.88 11.69
C MET A 15 -12.63 -8.33 10.32
N VAL A 16 -11.94 -7.27 9.91
CA VAL A 16 -11.95 -6.80 8.52
C VAL A 16 -11.28 -7.89 7.69
N ALA A 17 -12.07 -8.82 7.18
CA ALA A 17 -11.66 -9.68 6.08
C ALA A 17 -11.43 -8.76 4.88
N ALA A 18 -10.17 -8.45 4.62
CA ALA A 18 -9.73 -7.78 3.41
C ALA A 18 -10.08 -8.68 2.21
N ALA A 19 -11.25 -8.46 1.62
CA ALA A 19 -11.59 -8.98 0.31
C ALA A 19 -10.90 -8.10 -0.73
N MET A 20 -9.71 -8.51 -1.19
CA MET A 20 -9.15 -8.03 -2.45
C MET A 20 -9.65 -8.92 -3.59
N PRO A 21 -10.40 -8.40 -4.59
CA PRO A 21 -10.71 -9.16 -5.78
C PRO A 21 -9.58 -9.02 -6.82
N ALA A 22 -9.13 -10.20 -7.24
CA ALA A 22 -8.43 -10.61 -8.45
C ALA A 22 -8.27 -9.57 -9.57
N SER A 23 -7.04 -9.43 -10.09
CA SER A 23 -6.71 -9.61 -11.52
C SER A 23 -5.20 -9.45 -11.77
N ALA A 24 -4.47 -10.55 -11.72
CA ALA A 24 -3.27 -10.79 -12.53
C ALA A 24 -3.02 -12.30 -12.52
N ALA A 25 -3.52 -12.99 -13.54
CA ALA A 25 -3.23 -14.40 -13.77
C ALA A 25 -1.74 -14.53 -14.10
N GLY A 26 -0.94 -14.96 -13.12
CA GLY A 26 0.49 -15.17 -13.27
C GLY A 26 1.24 -15.27 -11.94
N SER A 27 1.56 -16.50 -11.54
CA SER A 27 2.72 -16.96 -10.75
C SER A 27 2.91 -16.64 -9.26
N CYS A 28 2.11 -15.83 -8.57
CA CYS A 28 2.51 -15.45 -7.18
C CYS A 28 1.73 -16.13 -6.05
N ARG A 29 0.54 -16.64 -6.37
CA ARG A 29 -0.27 -17.41 -5.43
C ARG A 29 0.14 -18.88 -5.34
N GLU A 30 0.79 -19.42 -6.39
CA GLU A 30 1.08 -20.85 -6.49
C GLU A 30 2.43 -21.27 -5.89
N GLU A 31 3.38 -20.35 -5.71
CA GLU A 31 4.73 -20.73 -5.24
C GLU A 31 5.02 -20.39 -3.77
N GLY A 32 4.08 -19.84 -3.00
CA GLY A 32 4.36 -19.46 -1.61
C GLY A 32 5.58 -18.53 -1.45
N LYS A 33 6.04 -17.87 -2.53
CA LYS A 33 7.28 -17.08 -2.54
C LYS A 33 7.16 -15.77 -1.76
N CYS A 34 5.95 -15.32 -1.45
CA CYS A 34 5.74 -14.22 -0.49
C CYS A 34 5.71 -14.71 0.98
N ALA A 35 5.93 -16.01 1.26
CA ALA A 35 5.66 -16.61 2.58
C ALA A 35 6.82 -16.52 3.57
N ASP A 36 8.02 -16.06 3.18
CA ASP A 36 9.06 -15.78 4.15
C ASP A 36 8.69 -14.50 4.93
N LYS A 37 7.96 -14.72 6.03
CA LYS A 37 7.41 -13.67 6.88
C LYS A 37 8.49 -12.78 7.46
N GLN A 38 9.69 -13.31 7.73
CA GLN A 38 10.77 -12.52 8.33
C GLN A 38 11.41 -11.59 7.29
N ILE A 39 11.71 -12.13 6.11
CA ILE A 39 12.23 -11.33 4.99
C ILE A 39 11.23 -10.26 4.56
N PHE A 40 9.94 -10.61 4.49
CA PHE A 40 8.89 -9.66 4.14
C PHE A 40 8.73 -8.54 5.19
N GLN A 41 8.87 -8.86 6.48
CA GLN A 41 8.85 -7.84 7.54
C GLN A 41 10.02 -6.88 7.44
N GLN A 42 11.24 -7.37 7.16
CA GLN A 42 12.41 -6.52 6.94
C GLN A 42 12.25 -5.63 5.71
N PHE A 43 11.77 -6.19 4.60
CA PHE A 43 11.43 -5.41 3.40
C PHE A 43 10.41 -4.32 3.70
N THR A 44 9.33 -4.64 4.44
CA THR A 44 8.29 -3.68 4.81
C THR A 44 8.86 -2.57 5.69
N GLN A 45 9.74 -2.91 6.62
CA GLN A 45 10.39 -1.93 7.49
C GLN A 45 11.32 -1.01 6.69
N GLU A 46 12.15 -1.56 5.80
CA GLU A 46 13.09 -0.82 4.96
C GLU A 46 12.38 0.06 3.92
N THR A 47 11.22 -0.36 3.40
CA THR A 47 10.46 0.40 2.40
C THR A 47 9.35 1.28 2.98
N SER A 48 9.08 1.22 4.29
CA SER A 48 7.98 1.97 4.92
C SER A 48 7.98 3.48 4.63
N GLY A 49 9.17 4.11 4.65
CA GLY A 49 9.34 5.51 4.28
C GLY A 49 9.06 5.79 2.81
N LEU A 50 9.56 4.93 1.91
CA LEU A 50 9.36 5.04 0.47
C LEU A 50 7.89 4.85 0.09
N VAL A 51 7.22 3.88 0.70
CA VAL A 51 5.78 3.64 0.50
C VAL A 51 4.95 4.82 1.00
N SER A 52 5.35 5.44 2.11
CA SER A 52 4.66 6.64 2.63
C SER A 52 4.83 7.83 1.69
N ALA A 53 6.04 8.06 1.18
CA ALA A 53 6.33 9.08 0.19
C ALA A 53 5.55 8.84 -1.12
N LEU A 54 5.52 7.60 -1.59
CA LEU A 54 4.79 7.20 -2.80
C LEU A 54 3.28 7.49 -2.66
N LYS A 55 2.68 7.17 -1.50
CA LYS A 55 1.28 7.48 -1.23
C LYS A 55 1.01 8.99 -1.18
N ALA A 56 1.89 9.76 -0.57
CA ALA A 56 1.75 11.21 -0.52
C ALA A 56 1.79 11.82 -1.94
N LYS A 57 2.71 11.33 -2.79
CA LYS A 57 2.84 11.79 -4.18
C LYS A 57 1.70 11.33 -5.08
N ASP A 58 1.16 10.12 -4.86
CA ASP A 58 -0.03 9.65 -5.59
C ASP A 58 -1.27 10.51 -5.24
N LEU A 59 -1.38 10.96 -3.99
CA LEU A 59 -2.43 11.90 -3.59
C LEU A 59 -2.24 13.27 -4.24
N GLU A 60 -1.02 13.81 -4.22
CA GLU A 60 -0.70 15.09 -4.87
C GLU A 60 -1.02 15.04 -6.39
N LEU A 61 -0.69 13.93 -7.06
CA LEU A 61 -1.03 13.72 -8.46
C LEU A 61 -2.55 13.65 -8.69
N ARG A 62 -3.30 12.96 -7.83
CA ARG A 62 -4.77 12.93 -7.92
C ARG A 62 -5.39 14.30 -7.68
N GLU A 63 -4.81 15.10 -6.79
CA GLU A 63 -5.23 16.48 -6.57
C GLU A 63 -5.01 17.32 -7.83
N GLN A 64 -3.88 17.16 -8.53
CA GLN A 64 -3.65 17.83 -9.83
C GLN A 64 -4.76 17.54 -10.84
N TYR A 65 -5.23 16.29 -10.90
CA TYR A 65 -6.35 15.90 -11.78
C TYR A 65 -7.73 16.37 -11.31
N ALA A 66 -7.86 16.85 -10.07
CA ALA A 66 -9.10 17.38 -9.53
C ALA A 66 -9.29 18.89 -9.81
N PHE A 67 -8.26 19.60 -10.27
CA PHE A 67 -8.36 21.02 -10.62
C PHE A 67 -8.98 21.24 -12.01
N ASP A 68 -9.64 22.40 -12.19
CA ASP A 68 -10.25 22.82 -13.46
C ASP A 68 -9.23 23.01 -14.59
N ARG A 69 -7.95 23.19 -14.25
CA ARG A 69 -6.83 23.25 -15.19
C ARG A 69 -5.70 22.38 -14.68
N ILE A 70 -5.33 21.40 -15.49
CA ILE A 70 -4.21 20.51 -15.22
C ILE A 70 -2.92 21.21 -15.60
N ASP A 71 -1.98 21.30 -14.66
CA ASP A 71 -0.59 21.68 -14.96
C ASP A 71 0.17 20.43 -15.44
N ALA A 72 0.38 20.34 -16.76
CA ALA A 72 1.08 19.22 -17.37
C ALA A 72 2.55 19.10 -16.92
N SER A 73 3.19 20.21 -16.53
CA SER A 73 4.57 20.20 -16.02
C SER A 73 4.61 19.54 -14.65
N THR A 74 3.74 19.98 -13.74
CA THR A 74 3.64 19.41 -12.39
C THR A 74 3.22 17.95 -12.41
N VAL A 75 2.26 17.58 -13.29
CA VAL A 75 1.89 16.17 -13.48
C VAL A 75 3.09 15.33 -13.92
N GLY A 76 3.85 15.80 -14.91
CA GLY A 76 5.02 15.07 -15.40
C GLY A 76 6.12 14.91 -14.34
N GLU A 77 6.34 15.93 -13.51
CA GLU A 77 7.27 15.85 -12.39
C GLU A 77 6.82 14.83 -11.34
N LEU A 78 5.54 14.85 -10.96
CA LEU A 78 4.97 13.90 -10.00
C LEU A 78 5.01 12.46 -10.51
N GLU A 79 4.74 12.23 -11.80
CA GLU A 79 4.84 10.91 -12.42
C GLU A 79 6.28 10.39 -12.41
N ALA A 80 7.27 11.25 -12.70
CA ALA A 80 8.68 10.88 -12.63
C ALA A 80 9.11 10.54 -11.19
N GLU A 81 8.71 11.34 -10.20
CA GLU A 81 8.98 11.07 -8.79
C GLU A 81 8.33 9.77 -8.31
N LEU A 82 7.10 9.48 -8.75
CA LEU A 82 6.42 8.22 -8.44
C LEU A 82 7.14 7.01 -9.02
N ASP A 83 7.62 7.11 -10.26
CA ASP A 83 8.35 6.02 -10.91
C ASP A 83 9.73 5.80 -10.28
N GLU A 84 10.40 6.86 -9.83
CA GLU A 84 11.63 6.74 -9.05
C GLU A 84 11.37 5.99 -7.71
N LEU A 85 10.34 6.40 -6.96
CA LEU A 85 9.99 5.76 -5.69
C LEU A 85 9.63 4.27 -5.86
N LYS A 86 8.89 3.93 -6.92
CA LYS A 86 8.62 2.53 -7.28
C LYS A 86 9.91 1.78 -7.62
N GLY A 87 10.82 2.41 -8.36
CA GLY A 87 12.13 1.85 -8.70
C GLY A 87 12.97 1.54 -7.46
N GLN A 88 12.97 2.45 -6.47
CA GLN A 88 13.67 2.24 -5.20
C GLN A 88 13.05 1.09 -4.39
N ILE A 89 11.72 1.02 -4.28
CA ILE A 89 11.02 -0.09 -3.61
C ILE A 89 11.34 -1.42 -4.31
N ASN A 90 11.36 -1.44 -5.64
CA ASN A 90 11.70 -2.63 -6.42
C ASN A 90 13.14 -3.08 -6.19
N THR A 91 14.08 -2.14 -6.14
CA THR A 91 15.50 -2.42 -5.84
C THR A 91 15.66 -3.05 -4.46
N VAL A 92 14.95 -2.52 -3.45
CA VAL A 92 14.94 -3.12 -2.11
C VAL A 92 14.30 -4.52 -2.15
N GLY A 93 13.22 -4.70 -2.91
CA GLY A 93 12.59 -6.01 -3.07
C GLY A 93 13.51 -7.05 -3.75
N GLU A 94 14.36 -6.64 -4.69
CA GLU A 94 15.36 -7.51 -5.33
C GLU A 94 16.44 -7.94 -4.36
N LYS A 95 16.93 -7.02 -3.52
CA LYS A 95 17.88 -7.32 -2.43
C LYS A 95 17.37 -8.41 -1.49
N PHE A 96 16.06 -8.45 -1.24
CA PHE A 96 15.41 -9.45 -0.40
C PHE A 96 14.89 -10.68 -1.16
N GLY A 97 15.08 -10.76 -2.48
CA GLY A 97 14.58 -11.87 -3.30
C GLY A 97 13.05 -11.97 -3.35
N ILE A 98 12.34 -10.91 -2.99
CA ILE A 98 10.87 -10.86 -2.98
C ILE A 98 10.41 -10.73 -4.44
N PRO A 99 9.51 -11.55 -4.99
CA PRO A 99 9.02 -11.37 -6.36
C PRO A 99 8.23 -10.06 -6.55
N LEU A 100 8.23 -9.46 -7.76
CA LEU A 100 7.53 -8.18 -8.04
C LEU A 100 6.07 -8.14 -7.59
N CYS A 101 5.34 -9.24 -7.80
CA CYS A 101 3.95 -9.40 -7.38
C CYS A 101 3.72 -9.47 -5.86
N CYS A 102 4.77 -9.60 -5.05
CA CYS A 102 4.71 -9.53 -3.60
C CYS A 102 5.10 -8.12 -3.09
N ARG A 103 5.46 -7.19 -3.98
CA ARG A 103 5.96 -5.83 -3.65
C ARG A 103 4.92 -4.73 -3.88
N SER A 104 3.73 -5.10 -4.36
CA SER A 104 2.60 -4.22 -4.69
C SER A 104 1.80 -3.77 -3.47
#